data_AF-A0A674MXK9-F1
#
_entry.id   AF-A0A674MXK9-F1
#
_cell.length_a   1.000
_cell.length_b   1.000
_cell.length_c   1.000
_cell.angle_alpha   90.00
_cell.angle_beta   90.00
_cell.angle_gamma   90.00
#
_symmetry.space_group_name_H-M   'P 1'
#
loop_
_entity.id
_entity.type
_entity.pdbx_description
1 polymer ?
#
loop_
_entity_poly.entity_id
_entity_poly.type
_entity_poly.pdbx_seq_one_letter_code
_entity_poly.pdbx_strand_id
1 'polypeptide(L)'
;MSKQTFRKQNSHSTDRPFPVPISRTMWITLCLFTLFFLARIEALDCNAVPHWCSQANGSWTKCYEREITTCRQRLRNFNFHHLRVNVSQEAEKSVSNCRVNVPSSALQMSRGNVNDDEVLLVVTVLNSNFFQPAPAPGGGKGRSAGRSHHRSGTVLGDSVVVVKAGSRRVRDLLHPVRLTFRRDKEIEEAACVFWQETYLDDRTGYWSTEGCHTNVTQAEIVCCCDHLSFFAVVVNPVLSVEKASAPALRYISFTGSALSVLFTILALIIYARIQQRRPDKTVCVHLHLTGALLCLHLSFLLSSCWVLVLDVADEDWICKGLGLLLHCSLMATFLWMAVEGFHLYLLLVRVFNIYIKRYMLKLSLVAWGLPTLTAVLCVSFNVYGKHTIQLKGDDNHNSTVQLCWISSQFPQDLLISYITTAALPFLVVLFNFCMVCLVVFKMCGLRKRTRGGGSSSGWKKMNDDNWARLWRDGSTLLGLSCVLGLPWGLSGLTYVSLLGIYLFTVLNSLQGIFIFLWSLALTCKSRAEKNSSLRNTSSQKLMTISSNN
;
A
#
# COMPACT_ATOMS: atom_id res chain seq x y z
N MET A 1 21.39 -17.85 -80.75
CA MET A 1 20.53 -18.65 -79.85
C MET A 1 21.34 -19.89 -79.46
N SER A 2 21.80 -20.04 -78.21
CA SER A 2 21.08 -20.57 -77.03
C SER A 2 20.67 -22.05 -77.21
N LYS A 3 20.99 -23.02 -76.36
CA LYS A 3 21.86 -23.11 -75.14
C LYS A 3 22.07 -24.61 -74.80
N GLN A 4 22.99 -24.91 -73.87
CA GLN A 4 23.13 -26.17 -73.10
C GLN A 4 23.53 -27.49 -73.84
N THR A 5 24.73 -27.99 -73.52
CA THR A 5 24.88 -29.34 -72.94
C THR A 5 26.14 -29.40 -72.06
N PHE A 6 26.22 -30.37 -71.15
CA PHE A 6 27.10 -30.34 -69.97
C PHE A 6 28.07 -31.55 -69.97
N ARG A 7 29.39 -31.35 -69.80
CA ARG A 7 30.27 -32.41 -69.26
C ARG A 7 31.60 -31.94 -68.65
N LYS A 8 31.84 -32.47 -67.45
CA LYS A 8 33.10 -32.59 -66.67
C LYS A 8 34.19 -33.39 -67.43
N GLN A 9 35.48 -33.44 -67.09
CA GLN A 9 36.41 -32.75 -66.15
C GLN A 9 37.75 -33.54 -66.17
N ASN A 10 38.93 -32.89 -66.06
CA ASN A 10 40.31 -33.42 -65.75
C ASN A 10 41.38 -32.60 -66.51
N SER A 11 42.64 -32.41 -66.09
CA SER A 11 43.33 -32.67 -64.79
C SER A 11 44.66 -31.88 -64.74
N HIS A 12 45.24 -31.72 -63.54
CA HIS A 12 46.44 -30.92 -63.24
C HIS A 12 47.76 -31.32 -63.94
N SER A 13 48.57 -30.31 -64.29
CA SER A 13 50.01 -30.24 -63.93
C SER A 13 50.51 -28.78 -64.02
N THR A 14 51.81 -28.49 -63.86
CA THR A 14 52.42 -28.10 -62.56
C THR A 14 53.61 -27.16 -62.75
N ASP A 15 53.71 -26.04 -62.01
CA ASP A 15 55.02 -25.46 -61.63
C ASP A 15 54.95 -24.49 -60.42
N ARG A 16 56.08 -24.32 -59.70
CA ARG A 16 56.18 -23.63 -58.39
C ARG A 16 56.89 -22.26 -58.46
N PRO A 17 56.62 -21.38 -57.48
CA PRO A 17 57.71 -20.60 -56.86
C PRO A 17 57.84 -20.82 -55.33
N PHE A 18 58.90 -20.24 -54.76
CA PHE A 18 59.50 -20.55 -53.46
C PHE A 18 58.76 -20.03 -52.21
N PRO A 19 59.03 -20.58 -51.00
CA PRO A 19 58.43 -20.12 -49.75
C PRO A 19 59.11 -18.85 -49.20
N VAL A 20 58.29 -17.89 -48.76
CA VAL A 20 58.75 -16.72 -47.99
C VAL A 20 58.99 -17.13 -46.53
N PRO A 21 60.12 -16.79 -45.90
CA PRO A 21 60.38 -17.16 -44.52
C PRO A 21 59.50 -16.37 -43.56
N ILE A 22 58.59 -17.05 -42.85
CA ILE A 22 57.82 -16.46 -41.76
C ILE A 22 58.81 -16.07 -40.65
N SER A 23 58.98 -14.77 -40.44
CA SER A 23 59.95 -14.23 -39.48
C SER A 23 59.72 -14.81 -38.07
N ARG A 24 60.82 -15.12 -37.36
CA ARG A 24 60.79 -15.48 -35.93
C ARG A 24 60.04 -14.44 -35.08
N THR A 25 60.05 -13.17 -35.48
CA THR A 25 59.30 -12.12 -34.79
C THR A 25 57.79 -12.34 -34.84
N MET A 26 57.25 -12.99 -35.88
CA MET A 26 55.81 -13.25 -36.01
C MET A 26 55.33 -14.38 -35.10
N TRP A 27 56.17 -15.41 -34.87
CA TRP A 27 55.89 -16.42 -33.85
C TRP A 27 56.06 -15.88 -32.44
N ILE A 28 57.04 -15.00 -32.20
CA ILE A 28 57.22 -14.34 -30.90
C ILE A 28 56.05 -13.39 -30.62
N THR A 29 55.58 -12.60 -31.59
CA THR A 29 54.39 -11.76 -31.37
C THR A 29 53.13 -12.60 -31.24
N LEU A 30 52.94 -13.68 -32.01
CA LEU A 30 51.76 -14.54 -31.84
C LEU A 30 51.78 -15.25 -30.47
N CYS A 31 52.92 -15.77 -30.02
CA CYS A 31 53.08 -16.37 -28.69
C CYS A 31 52.95 -15.33 -27.57
N LEU A 32 53.47 -14.11 -27.74
CA LEU A 32 53.25 -13.04 -26.77
C LEU A 32 51.79 -12.61 -26.75
N PHE A 33 51.10 -12.55 -27.89
CA PHE A 33 49.68 -12.19 -27.96
C PHE A 33 48.80 -13.29 -27.34
N THR A 34 49.09 -14.58 -27.59
CA THR A 34 48.38 -15.69 -26.94
C THR A 34 48.72 -15.78 -25.46
N LEU A 35 49.96 -15.57 -25.03
CA LEU A 35 50.33 -15.48 -23.61
C LEU A 35 49.67 -14.27 -22.92
N PHE A 36 49.55 -13.13 -23.61
CA PHE A 36 48.92 -11.91 -23.06
C PHE A 36 47.39 -12.02 -23.01
N PHE A 37 46.78 -12.76 -23.95
CA PHE A 37 45.35 -13.13 -23.88
C PHE A 37 45.06 -14.24 -22.86
N LEU A 38 45.93 -15.25 -22.72
CA LEU A 38 45.83 -16.28 -21.68
C LEU A 38 46.06 -15.69 -20.27
N ALA A 39 46.93 -14.69 -20.14
CA ALA A 39 47.12 -13.92 -18.91
C ALA A 39 45.97 -12.95 -18.59
N ARG A 40 45.02 -12.76 -19.53
CA ARG A 40 43.82 -11.91 -19.41
C ARG A 40 42.53 -12.71 -19.17
N ILE A 41 42.63 -13.91 -18.59
CA ILE A 41 41.51 -14.46 -17.81
C ILE A 41 41.38 -13.60 -16.55
N GLU A 42 40.73 -12.44 -16.68
CA GLU A 42 40.41 -11.59 -15.55
C GLU A 42 39.48 -12.36 -14.61
N ALA A 43 40.00 -12.73 -13.44
CA ALA A 43 39.21 -13.42 -12.44
C ALA A 43 37.93 -12.63 -12.13
N LEU A 44 36.79 -13.32 -12.26
CA LEU A 44 35.45 -12.78 -12.08
C LEU A 44 35.32 -12.20 -10.67
N ASP A 45 34.91 -10.93 -10.56
CA ASP A 45 34.69 -10.30 -9.26
C ASP A 45 33.47 -10.93 -8.59
N CYS A 46 33.62 -11.41 -7.36
CA CYS A 46 32.54 -12.03 -6.58
C CYS A 46 31.29 -11.13 -6.46
N ASN A 47 31.46 -9.80 -6.49
CA ASN A 47 30.34 -8.87 -6.45
C ASN A 47 29.52 -8.83 -7.76
N ALA A 48 30.10 -9.24 -8.89
CA ALA A 48 29.42 -9.28 -10.20
C ALA A 48 28.67 -10.61 -10.45
N VAL A 49 29.02 -11.68 -9.72
CA VAL A 49 28.44 -13.03 -9.88
C VAL A 49 26.90 -13.06 -9.82
N PRO A 50 26.20 -12.39 -8.88
CA PRO A 50 24.74 -12.43 -8.82
C PRO A 50 24.07 -11.88 -10.09
N HIS A 51 24.59 -10.75 -10.59
CA HIS A 51 24.04 -10.06 -11.78
C HIS A 51 24.42 -10.78 -13.08
N TRP A 52 25.57 -11.45 -13.14
CA TRP A 52 25.94 -12.28 -14.28
C TRP A 52 25.06 -13.54 -14.35
N CYS A 53 24.89 -14.24 -13.23
CA CYS A 53 24.07 -15.46 -13.17
C CYS A 53 22.57 -15.22 -13.34
N SER A 54 22.04 -14.05 -12.97
CA SER A 54 20.62 -13.71 -13.23
C SER A 54 20.31 -13.47 -14.72
N GLN A 55 21.33 -13.14 -15.52
CA GLN A 55 21.21 -12.97 -16.98
C GLN A 55 21.50 -14.25 -17.78
N ALA A 56 22.12 -15.25 -17.16
CA ALA A 56 22.43 -16.52 -17.80
C ALA A 56 21.17 -17.32 -18.19
N ASN A 57 21.35 -18.28 -19.10
CA ASN A 57 20.33 -19.28 -19.43
C ASN A 57 20.43 -20.47 -18.47
N GLY A 58 19.28 -20.89 -17.95
CA GLY A 58 19.17 -21.96 -16.95
C GLY A 58 18.99 -21.44 -15.53
N SER A 59 18.90 -22.36 -14.56
CA SER A 59 18.73 -22.03 -13.14
C SER A 59 19.86 -21.13 -12.60
N TRP A 60 19.47 -19.92 -12.20
CA TRP A 60 20.41 -18.90 -11.76
C TRP A 60 21.07 -19.26 -10.43
N THR A 61 20.38 -19.99 -9.54
CA THR A 61 20.95 -20.44 -8.26
C THR A 61 22.07 -21.46 -8.48
N LYS A 62 21.91 -22.39 -9.42
CA LYS A 62 22.95 -23.37 -9.81
C LYS A 62 24.15 -22.70 -10.48
N CYS A 63 23.92 -21.64 -11.27
CA CYS A 63 24.99 -20.79 -11.78
C CYS A 63 25.74 -20.11 -10.64
N TYR A 64 25.01 -19.43 -9.74
CA TYR A 64 25.58 -18.70 -8.62
C TYR A 64 26.42 -19.61 -7.72
N GLU A 65 25.85 -20.76 -7.35
CA GLU A 65 26.51 -21.80 -6.57
C GLU A 65 27.83 -22.31 -7.17
N ARG A 66 27.99 -22.28 -8.50
CA ARG A 66 29.21 -22.69 -9.19
C ARG A 66 30.23 -21.56 -9.14
N GLU A 67 29.88 -20.40 -9.70
CA GLU A 67 30.81 -19.30 -9.91
C GLU A 67 31.25 -18.60 -8.62
N ILE A 68 30.45 -18.66 -7.54
CA ILE A 68 30.82 -18.07 -6.25
C ILE A 68 31.98 -18.83 -5.56
N THR A 69 32.29 -20.05 -6.00
CA THR A 69 33.44 -20.81 -5.48
C THR A 69 34.76 -20.43 -6.16
N THR A 70 34.71 -20.01 -7.42
CA THR A 70 35.85 -19.70 -8.29
C THR A 70 36.15 -18.20 -8.43
N CYS A 71 35.22 -17.33 -8.03
CA CYS A 71 35.39 -15.87 -8.08
C CYS A 71 36.55 -15.36 -7.20
N ARG A 72 37.08 -14.18 -7.54
CA ARG A 72 38.13 -13.51 -6.76
C ARG A 72 37.64 -12.15 -6.25
N GLN A 73 37.56 -12.02 -4.94
CA GLN A 73 37.17 -10.77 -4.29
C GLN A 73 38.25 -9.69 -4.46
N ARG A 74 37.97 -8.63 -5.25
CA ARG A 74 38.91 -7.50 -5.46
C ARG A 74 38.81 -6.42 -4.36
N LEU A 75 37.66 -6.33 -3.68
CA LEU A 75 37.35 -5.32 -2.65
C LEU A 75 36.84 -5.99 -1.36
N ARG A 76 37.33 -5.52 -0.20
CA ARG A 76 36.96 -6.05 1.12
C ARG A 76 35.49 -5.72 1.43
N ASN A 77 34.62 -6.71 1.28
CA ASN A 77 33.18 -6.60 1.56
C ASN A 77 32.87 -7.33 2.87
N PHE A 78 32.33 -6.61 3.87
CA PHE A 78 31.98 -7.18 5.18
C PHE A 78 30.81 -8.18 5.12
N ASN A 79 30.04 -8.17 4.03
CA ASN A 79 28.91 -9.07 3.82
C ASN A 79 29.26 -10.31 2.97
N PHE A 80 30.55 -10.64 2.82
CA PHE A 80 31.03 -11.79 2.05
C PHE A 80 32.26 -12.42 2.71
N HIS A 81 32.16 -13.70 3.06
CA HIS A 81 33.29 -14.54 3.50
C HIS A 81 33.50 -15.66 2.49
N HIS A 82 34.75 -15.81 2.03
CA HIS A 82 35.22 -16.91 1.18
C HIS A 82 36.54 -17.39 1.78
N LEU A 83 36.50 -18.50 2.50
CA LEU A 83 37.56 -18.95 3.40
C LEU A 83 37.63 -20.48 3.39
N ARG A 84 38.84 -21.04 3.53
CA ARG A 84 38.98 -22.46 3.86
C ARG A 84 38.80 -22.66 5.36
N VAL A 85 38.10 -23.73 5.72
CA VAL A 85 37.83 -24.12 7.11
C VAL A 85 38.10 -25.61 7.30
N ASN A 86 38.64 -25.98 8.46
CA ASN A 86 38.93 -27.37 8.79
C ASN A 86 37.61 -28.12 9.02
N VAL A 87 37.44 -29.30 8.40
CA VAL A 87 36.20 -30.10 8.50
C VAL A 87 35.93 -30.67 9.89
N SER A 88 36.93 -30.65 10.79
CA SER A 88 36.81 -31.17 12.16
C SER A 88 36.28 -30.14 13.17
N GLN A 89 36.16 -28.87 12.78
CA GLN A 89 35.76 -27.77 13.66
C GLN A 89 34.45 -27.12 13.18
N GLU A 90 33.67 -26.54 14.09
CA GLU A 90 32.53 -25.71 13.70
C GLU A 90 33.01 -24.37 13.12
N ALA A 91 32.29 -23.86 12.13
CA ALA A 91 32.64 -22.62 11.45
C ALA A 91 31.59 -21.53 11.70
N GLU A 92 31.95 -20.57 12.56
CA GLU A 92 31.13 -19.39 12.84
C GLU A 92 31.56 -18.18 11.97
N LYS A 93 30.57 -17.51 11.34
CA LYS A 93 30.75 -16.28 10.54
C LYS A 93 29.59 -15.31 10.76
N SER A 94 29.89 -14.03 10.91
CA SER A 94 28.87 -12.96 11.00
C SER A 94 28.80 -12.18 9.69
N VAL A 95 27.59 -11.97 9.17
CA VAL A 95 27.33 -11.33 7.88
C VAL A 95 26.12 -10.41 8.02
N SER A 96 26.32 -9.10 7.84
CA SER A 96 25.28 -8.09 8.13
C SER A 96 24.69 -8.33 9.54
N ASN A 97 23.36 -8.38 9.66
CA ASN A 97 22.61 -8.64 10.91
C ASN A 97 22.39 -10.13 11.23
N CYS A 98 23.11 -11.05 10.57
CA CYS A 98 22.99 -12.50 10.77
C CYS A 98 24.32 -13.13 11.24
N ARG A 99 24.24 -14.01 12.23
CA ARG A 99 25.33 -14.88 12.70
C ARG A 99 25.06 -16.31 12.23
N VAL A 100 25.98 -16.88 11.47
CA VAL A 100 25.90 -18.22 10.89
C VAL A 100 26.87 -19.14 11.62
N ASN A 101 26.37 -20.25 12.20
CA ASN A 101 27.21 -21.34 12.68
C ASN A 101 26.96 -22.61 11.83
N VAL A 102 28.01 -23.09 11.18
CA VAL A 102 28.01 -24.31 10.37
C VAL A 102 28.69 -25.44 11.14
N PRO A 103 27.97 -26.53 11.50
CA PRO A 103 28.54 -27.63 12.27
C PRO A 103 29.54 -28.45 11.44
N SER A 104 30.50 -29.09 12.12
CA SER A 104 31.53 -29.92 11.48
C SER A 104 30.95 -31.06 10.64
N SER A 105 29.80 -31.63 11.03
CA SER A 105 29.05 -32.62 10.24
C SER A 105 28.70 -32.13 8.83
N ALA A 106 28.30 -30.86 8.68
CA ALA A 106 27.98 -30.25 7.40
C ALA A 106 29.24 -30.06 6.54
N LEU A 107 30.35 -29.63 7.17
CA LEU A 107 31.64 -29.48 6.50
C LEU A 107 32.17 -30.84 6.01
N GLN A 108 32.09 -31.88 6.84
CA GLN A 108 32.48 -33.25 6.47
C GLN A 108 31.64 -33.81 5.31
N MET A 109 30.32 -33.63 5.34
CA MET A 109 29.43 -34.06 4.25
C MET A 109 29.69 -33.30 2.93
N SER A 110 30.15 -32.05 3.01
CA SER A 110 30.44 -31.22 1.82
C SER A 110 31.71 -31.60 1.04
N ARG A 111 32.60 -32.42 1.64
CA ARG A 111 33.92 -32.77 1.11
C ARG A 111 33.84 -33.36 -0.30
N GLY A 112 34.66 -32.85 -1.21
CA GLY A 112 34.82 -33.44 -2.55
C GLY A 112 35.48 -34.81 -2.45
N ASN A 113 36.66 -34.85 -1.80
CA ASN A 113 37.43 -36.04 -1.52
C ASN A 113 37.53 -36.30 -0.01
N VAL A 114 37.59 -37.58 0.39
CA VAL A 114 37.61 -38.03 1.80
C VAL A 114 38.94 -37.68 2.50
N ASN A 115 39.94 -37.24 1.75
CA ASN A 115 41.26 -36.85 2.25
C ASN A 115 41.45 -35.32 2.40
N ASP A 116 40.45 -34.50 2.04
CA ASP A 116 40.58 -33.03 2.07
C ASP A 116 40.29 -32.49 3.48
N ASP A 117 41.31 -32.21 4.31
CA ASP A 117 41.11 -31.76 5.70
C ASP A 117 40.52 -30.33 5.83
N GLU A 118 40.47 -29.60 4.72
CA GLU A 118 39.82 -28.30 4.60
C GLU A 118 38.76 -28.30 3.50
N VAL A 119 37.66 -27.59 3.72
CA VAL A 119 36.68 -27.26 2.68
C VAL A 119 36.54 -25.76 2.52
N LEU A 120 36.21 -25.32 1.30
CA LEU A 120 35.85 -23.93 1.05
C LEU A 120 34.47 -23.66 1.63
N LEU A 121 34.36 -22.67 2.52
CA LEU A 121 33.10 -22.14 3.04
C LEU A 121 32.87 -20.73 2.47
N VAL A 122 31.68 -20.54 1.89
CA VAL A 122 31.18 -19.27 1.39
C VAL A 122 29.94 -18.89 2.20
N VAL A 123 29.97 -17.72 2.84
CA VAL A 123 28.83 -17.14 3.56
C VAL A 123 28.65 -15.70 3.12
N THR A 124 27.48 -15.36 2.57
CA THR A 124 27.22 -14.04 1.99
C THR A 124 25.74 -13.68 2.00
N VAL A 125 25.43 -12.38 1.91
CA VAL A 125 24.05 -11.89 1.78
C VAL A 125 23.76 -11.45 0.34
N LEU A 126 22.66 -11.94 -0.21
CA LEU A 126 22.07 -11.50 -1.48
C LEU A 126 20.79 -10.68 -1.20
N ASN A 127 20.37 -9.90 -2.21
CA ASN A 127 19.13 -9.15 -2.15
C ASN A 127 17.91 -10.05 -2.49
N SER A 128 16.78 -9.86 -1.81
CA SER A 128 15.52 -10.57 -2.05
C SER A 128 15.03 -10.50 -3.50
N ASN A 129 15.31 -9.42 -4.22
CA ASN A 129 14.88 -9.20 -5.62
C ASN A 129 15.41 -10.23 -6.64
N PHE A 130 16.46 -11.00 -6.32
CA PHE A 130 16.93 -12.09 -7.19
C PHE A 130 16.01 -13.33 -7.13
N PHE A 131 15.10 -13.41 -6.16
CA PHE A 131 14.25 -14.58 -5.90
C PHE A 131 12.80 -14.28 -6.28
N GLN A 132 12.37 -14.69 -7.48
CA GLN A 132 11.03 -14.37 -8.02
C GLN A 132 10.00 -15.46 -7.67
N PRO A 133 9.00 -15.18 -6.80
CA PRO A 133 7.99 -16.17 -6.44
C PRO A 133 7.12 -16.57 -7.63
N ALA A 134 6.89 -17.86 -7.81
CA ALA A 134 5.96 -18.37 -8.81
C ALA A 134 4.53 -17.90 -8.50
N PRO A 135 3.73 -17.49 -9.51
CA PRO A 135 2.33 -17.15 -9.31
C PRO A 135 1.55 -18.38 -8.82
N ALA A 136 0.68 -18.18 -7.83
CA ALA A 136 -0.11 -19.26 -7.25
C ALA A 136 -0.97 -19.95 -8.33
N PRO A 137 -0.99 -21.30 -8.39
CA PRO A 137 -1.76 -22.01 -9.40
C PRO A 137 -3.26 -21.74 -9.22
N GLY A 138 -3.89 -21.16 -10.26
CA GLY A 138 -5.33 -20.97 -10.32
C GLY A 138 -6.07 -22.30 -10.14
N GLY A 139 -7.18 -22.26 -9.39
CA GLY A 139 -7.85 -23.46 -8.84
C GLY A 139 -8.41 -24.44 -9.87
N GLY A 140 -7.55 -25.28 -10.45
CA GLY A 140 -7.93 -26.49 -11.17
C GLY A 140 -8.09 -27.68 -10.21
N LYS A 141 -9.28 -28.30 -10.18
CA LYS A 141 -9.53 -29.51 -9.38
C LYS A 141 -8.73 -30.70 -9.93
N GLY A 142 -7.57 -30.99 -9.35
CA GLY A 142 -6.74 -32.18 -9.60
C GLY A 142 -6.31 -32.85 -8.30
N ARG A 143 -6.48 -34.17 -8.19
CA ARG A 143 -6.18 -34.95 -6.96
C ARG A 143 -4.69 -35.27 -6.83
N SER A 144 -4.06 -34.83 -5.73
CA SER A 144 -3.47 -35.73 -4.70
C SER A 144 -2.70 -34.94 -3.64
N ALA A 145 -2.58 -35.52 -2.44
CA ALA A 145 -2.16 -34.82 -1.24
C ALA A 145 -0.64 -34.59 -1.13
N GLY A 146 -0.27 -33.39 -0.68
CA GLY A 146 1.03 -33.03 -0.12
C GLY A 146 0.84 -31.84 0.81
N ARG A 147 1.36 -31.91 2.05
CA ARG A 147 1.20 -30.85 3.05
C ARG A 147 1.95 -29.60 2.57
N SER A 148 1.24 -28.52 2.24
CA SER A 148 1.84 -27.35 1.58
C SER A 148 2.71 -26.54 2.55
N HIS A 149 4.02 -26.81 2.59
CA HIS A 149 5.02 -26.09 3.37
C HIS A 149 5.39 -24.69 2.80
N HIS A 150 4.51 -24.12 1.98
CA HIS A 150 4.72 -22.83 1.33
C HIS A 150 4.35 -21.68 2.28
N ARG A 151 5.28 -20.75 2.49
CA ARG A 151 5.06 -19.49 3.20
C ARG A 151 5.04 -18.33 2.21
N SER A 152 4.02 -17.48 2.30
CA SER A 152 3.97 -16.15 1.69
C SER A 152 4.15 -15.08 2.77
N GLY A 153 4.89 -14.01 2.46
CA GLY A 153 5.18 -12.90 3.35
C GLY A 153 6.41 -12.10 2.87
N THR A 154 6.84 -11.11 3.64
CA THR A 154 7.96 -10.22 3.27
C THR A 154 9.29 -10.76 3.80
N VAL A 155 10.37 -10.67 3.02
CA VAL A 155 11.72 -11.07 3.48
C VAL A 155 12.28 -10.00 4.45
N LEU A 156 12.72 -10.42 5.62
CA LEU A 156 13.27 -9.56 6.65
C LEU A 156 14.53 -8.82 6.14
N GLY A 157 14.44 -7.49 6.07
CA GLY A 157 15.53 -6.62 5.63
C GLY A 157 16.01 -6.88 4.20
N ASP A 158 15.14 -7.42 3.33
CA ASP A 158 15.44 -7.77 1.93
C ASP A 158 16.73 -8.60 1.74
N SER A 159 17.11 -9.36 2.77
CA SER A 159 18.40 -10.03 2.87
C SER A 159 18.23 -11.55 2.88
N VAL A 160 18.83 -12.22 1.91
CA VAL A 160 18.87 -13.68 1.80
C VAL A 160 20.29 -14.16 2.08
N VAL A 161 20.47 -14.95 3.13
CA VAL A 161 21.76 -15.49 3.56
C VAL A 161 22.06 -16.76 2.79
N VAL A 162 23.15 -16.77 2.02
CA VAL A 162 23.62 -17.95 1.31
C VAL A 162 24.73 -18.60 2.11
N VAL A 163 24.59 -19.90 2.36
CA VAL A 163 25.62 -20.71 3.02
C VAL A 163 25.96 -21.88 2.11
N LYS A 164 27.21 -21.91 1.60
CA LYS A 164 27.72 -23.02 0.79
C LYS A 164 29.05 -23.51 1.32
N ALA A 165 29.16 -24.82 1.53
CA ALA A 165 30.42 -25.50 1.86
C ALA A 165 30.77 -26.50 0.76
N GLY A 166 32.06 -26.66 0.49
CA GLY A 166 32.62 -27.72 -0.35
C GLY A 166 32.07 -27.79 -1.78
N SER A 167 32.08 -28.99 -2.35
CA SER A 167 31.61 -29.27 -3.71
C SER A 167 30.37 -30.17 -3.77
N ARG A 168 30.07 -30.90 -2.69
CA ARG A 168 28.85 -31.72 -2.57
C ARG A 168 27.71 -30.93 -1.96
N ARG A 169 26.47 -31.22 -2.38
CA ARG A 169 25.27 -30.69 -1.72
C ARG A 169 25.07 -31.37 -0.37
N VAL A 170 24.72 -30.58 0.64
CA VAL A 170 24.56 -31.02 2.04
C VAL A 170 23.08 -30.93 2.41
N ARG A 171 22.51 -32.05 2.88
CA ARG A 171 21.11 -32.22 3.31
C ARG A 171 21.03 -33.29 4.39
N ASP A 172 19.86 -33.41 5.04
CA ASP A 172 19.56 -34.44 6.03
C ASP A 172 20.54 -34.47 7.23
N LEU A 173 21.00 -33.29 7.65
CA LEU A 173 21.94 -33.12 8.75
C LEU A 173 21.28 -33.41 10.11
N LEU A 174 21.82 -34.40 10.82
CA LEU A 174 21.48 -34.69 12.23
C LEU A 174 21.76 -33.51 13.18
N HIS A 175 22.76 -32.69 12.86
CA HIS A 175 23.09 -31.46 13.57
C HIS A 175 22.82 -30.28 12.62
N PRO A 176 21.76 -29.48 12.84
CA PRO A 176 21.36 -28.44 11.90
C PRO A 176 22.30 -27.23 11.93
N VAL A 177 22.41 -26.57 10.79
CA VAL A 177 23.07 -25.28 10.62
C VAL A 177 22.23 -24.20 11.33
N ARG A 178 22.88 -23.35 12.12
CA ARG A 178 22.21 -22.33 12.93
C ARG A 178 22.42 -20.94 12.35
N LEU A 179 21.32 -20.23 12.09
CA LEU A 179 21.32 -18.83 11.65
C LEU A 179 20.62 -17.99 12.73
N THR A 180 21.32 -17.04 13.33
CA THR A 180 20.77 -16.14 14.35
C THR A 180 20.66 -14.74 13.77
N PHE A 181 19.43 -14.24 13.63
CA PHE A 181 19.10 -12.89 13.20
C PHE A 181 18.68 -12.04 14.40
N ARG A 182 19.08 -10.77 14.43
CA ARG A 182 18.60 -9.83 15.46
C ARG A 182 17.11 -9.52 15.24
N ARG A 183 16.31 -9.51 16.31
CA ARG A 183 14.89 -9.12 16.25
C ARG A 183 14.72 -7.64 16.58
N ASP A 184 13.92 -6.96 15.76
CA ASP A 184 13.27 -5.70 16.12
C ASP A 184 11.91 -5.97 16.80
N LYS A 185 11.56 -5.15 17.80
CA LYS A 185 10.44 -5.40 18.74
C LYS A 185 9.05 -5.51 18.10
N GLU A 186 8.92 -5.14 16.83
CA GLU A 186 7.67 -5.11 16.06
C GLU A 186 7.38 -6.44 15.32
N ILE A 187 8.28 -7.42 15.40
CA ILE A 187 8.17 -8.71 14.69
C ILE A 187 7.63 -9.80 15.64
N GLU A 188 6.31 -10.02 15.64
CA GLU A 188 5.68 -11.12 16.38
C GLU A 188 5.72 -12.45 15.59
N GLU A 189 5.49 -12.43 14.26
CA GLU A 189 5.56 -13.63 13.42
C GLU A 189 6.74 -13.62 12.45
N ALA A 190 7.70 -14.51 12.71
CA ALA A 190 8.81 -14.83 11.83
C ALA A 190 8.81 -16.33 11.49
N ALA A 191 9.15 -16.67 10.25
CA ALA A 191 9.38 -18.04 9.81
C ALA A 191 10.67 -18.11 8.99
N CYS A 192 11.59 -18.98 9.40
CA CYS A 192 12.77 -19.33 8.62
C CYS A 192 12.35 -20.18 7.41
N VAL A 193 12.81 -19.77 6.24
CA VAL A 193 12.51 -20.41 4.96
C VAL A 193 13.79 -20.56 4.15
N PHE A 194 13.77 -21.46 3.18
CA PHE A 194 14.78 -21.53 2.12
C PHE A 194 14.11 -21.39 0.74
N TRP A 195 14.92 -21.06 -0.27
CA TRP A 195 14.45 -20.96 -1.65
C TRP A 195 14.36 -22.33 -2.33
N GLN A 196 13.19 -22.67 -2.85
CA GLN A 196 12.95 -23.89 -3.62
C GLN A 196 12.53 -23.53 -5.05
N GLU A 197 13.37 -23.83 -6.05
CA GLU A 197 13.05 -23.61 -7.47
C GLU A 197 11.92 -24.55 -7.93
N THR A 198 11.07 -24.06 -8.85
CA THR A 198 10.07 -24.92 -9.52
C THR A 198 10.69 -25.62 -10.73
N TYR A 199 10.15 -26.80 -11.09
CA TYR A 199 10.60 -27.57 -12.26
C TYR A 199 10.13 -27.01 -13.62
N LEU A 200 9.26 -25.99 -13.62
CA LEU A 200 8.58 -25.51 -14.83
C LEU A 200 9.22 -24.26 -15.44
N ASP A 201 9.89 -23.44 -14.63
CA ASP A 201 10.64 -22.27 -15.08
C ASP A 201 11.85 -22.06 -14.16
N ASP A 202 13.06 -22.17 -14.73
CA ASP A 202 14.36 -22.03 -14.07
C ASP A 202 14.58 -20.69 -13.35
N ARG A 203 13.66 -19.72 -13.50
CA ARG A 203 13.68 -18.41 -12.84
C ARG A 203 12.68 -18.25 -11.70
N THR A 204 11.71 -19.17 -11.55
CA THR A 204 10.65 -19.04 -10.54
C THR A 204 10.70 -20.14 -9.48
N GLY A 205 10.41 -19.77 -8.24
CA GLY A 205 10.48 -20.65 -7.08
C GLY A 205 9.49 -20.26 -6.00
N TYR A 206 9.62 -20.86 -4.83
CA TYR A 206 8.83 -20.53 -3.66
C TYR A 206 9.64 -20.65 -2.38
N TRP A 207 9.22 -19.90 -1.36
CA TRP A 207 9.76 -20.03 -0.01
C TRP A 207 9.13 -21.25 0.68
N SER A 208 9.99 -22.18 1.12
CA SER A 208 9.63 -23.42 1.79
C SER A 208 10.19 -23.46 3.22
N THR A 209 9.44 -24.03 4.16
CA THR A 209 9.91 -24.30 5.54
C THR A 209 10.42 -25.73 5.73
N GLU A 210 10.49 -26.54 4.67
CA GLU A 210 10.95 -27.93 4.74
C GLU A 210 12.40 -28.00 5.28
N GLY A 211 12.69 -28.94 6.19
CA GLY A 211 14.01 -29.07 6.81
C GLY A 211 14.47 -27.90 7.71
N CYS A 212 13.65 -26.86 7.91
CA CYS A 212 13.99 -25.67 8.70
C CYS A 212 13.02 -25.47 9.88
N HIS A 213 13.56 -25.41 11.09
CA HIS A 213 12.82 -25.04 12.30
C HIS A 213 13.15 -23.60 12.74
N THR A 214 12.15 -22.88 13.25
CA THR A 214 12.26 -21.48 13.69
C THR A 214 12.03 -21.38 15.18
N ASN A 215 12.96 -20.77 15.91
CA ASN A 215 12.84 -20.47 17.33
C ASN A 215 12.94 -18.95 17.56
N VAL A 216 12.05 -18.41 18.39
CA VAL A 216 11.67 -16.99 18.42
C VAL A 216 11.88 -16.45 19.85
N THR A 217 13.11 -16.05 20.20
CA THR A 217 13.47 -15.52 21.54
C THR A 217 13.33 -14.00 21.62
N GLN A 218 13.20 -13.39 22.81
CA GLN A 218 12.87 -11.95 22.95
C GLN A 218 13.76 -10.97 22.16
N ALA A 219 15.02 -11.31 21.87
CA ALA A 219 15.97 -10.46 21.15
C ALA A 219 16.43 -11.02 19.78
N GLU A 220 16.17 -12.28 19.48
CA GLU A 220 16.78 -12.99 18.34
C GLU A 220 15.81 -13.97 17.67
N ILE A 221 15.95 -14.16 16.36
CA ILE A 221 15.26 -15.19 15.57
C ILE A 221 16.31 -16.22 15.18
N VAL A 222 16.16 -17.45 15.65
CA VAL A 222 17.11 -18.54 15.45
C VAL A 222 16.51 -19.57 14.50
N CYS A 223 17.12 -19.71 13.32
CA CYS A 223 16.81 -20.76 12.36
C CYS A 223 17.74 -21.95 12.58
N CYS A 224 17.17 -23.16 12.60
CA CYS A 224 17.91 -24.41 12.59
C CYS A 224 17.50 -25.19 11.34
N CYS A 225 18.39 -25.31 10.34
CA CYS A 225 18.10 -26.00 9.08
C CYS A 225 19.02 -27.22 8.87
N ASP A 226 18.46 -28.32 8.37
CA ASP A 226 19.15 -29.60 8.14
C ASP A 226 19.96 -29.67 6.82
N HIS A 227 20.12 -28.55 6.12
CA HIS A 227 20.75 -28.49 4.81
C HIS A 227 21.51 -27.17 4.61
N LEU A 228 22.24 -27.05 3.49
CA LEU A 228 22.89 -25.81 3.04
C LEU A 228 22.19 -25.26 1.79
N SER A 229 21.82 -23.98 1.82
CA SER A 229 20.95 -23.34 0.80
C SER A 229 20.96 -21.80 0.90
N PHE A 230 20.00 -21.19 0.22
CA PHE A 230 19.64 -19.78 0.25
C PHE A 230 18.52 -19.58 1.29
N PHE A 231 18.86 -19.01 2.44
CA PHE A 231 17.96 -18.87 3.59
C PHE A 231 17.46 -17.44 3.76
N ALA A 232 16.19 -17.30 4.14
CA ALA A 232 15.58 -16.04 4.50
C ALA A 232 14.72 -16.20 5.76
N VAL A 233 14.48 -15.09 6.46
CA VAL A 233 13.39 -15.01 7.43
C VAL A 233 12.24 -14.29 6.74
N VAL A 234 11.11 -14.97 6.56
CA VAL A 234 9.86 -14.34 6.13
C VAL A 234 9.11 -13.85 7.36
N VAL A 235 8.84 -12.55 7.38
CA VAL A 235 8.04 -11.88 8.39
C VAL A 235 6.70 -11.46 7.80
N ASN A 236 5.65 -11.59 8.59
CA ASN A 236 4.41 -10.87 8.35
C ASN A 236 4.47 -9.60 9.21
N PRO A 237 4.48 -8.39 8.62
CA PRO A 237 4.44 -7.16 9.40
C PRO A 237 3.07 -7.04 10.08
N VAL A 238 3.00 -7.54 11.31
CA VAL A 238 1.87 -7.28 12.21
C VAL A 238 2.00 -5.83 12.65
N LEU A 239 1.27 -4.92 11.99
CA LEU A 239 0.85 -3.70 12.65
C LEU A 239 0.13 -4.12 13.92
N SER A 240 0.75 -3.88 15.07
CA SER A 240 0.27 -4.23 16.40
C SER A 240 -0.92 -3.35 16.79
N VAL A 241 -2.04 -3.57 16.09
CA VAL A 241 -3.38 -3.17 16.52
C VAL A 241 -3.68 -4.01 17.77
N GLU A 242 -3.28 -3.44 18.90
CA GLU A 242 -3.33 -4.04 20.24
C GLU A 242 -4.64 -4.82 20.45
N LYS A 243 -4.53 -6.10 20.83
CA LYS A 243 -5.59 -7.13 20.81
C LYS A 243 -6.91 -6.73 21.52
N ALA A 244 -6.89 -5.73 22.41
CA ALA A 244 -8.08 -5.18 23.07
C ALA A 244 -8.91 -4.20 22.19
N SER A 245 -8.31 -3.61 21.15
CA SER A 245 -8.88 -2.48 20.41
C SER A 245 -9.86 -2.88 19.30
N ALA A 246 -9.62 -3.98 18.60
CA ALA A 246 -10.41 -4.41 17.43
C ALA A 246 -11.93 -4.58 17.68
N PRO A 247 -12.40 -5.30 18.73
CA PRO A 247 -13.83 -5.41 19.02
C PRO A 247 -14.44 -4.06 19.42
N ALA A 248 -13.70 -3.24 20.17
CA ALA A 248 -14.13 -1.89 20.53
C ALA A 248 -14.26 -0.99 19.28
N LEU A 249 -13.30 -1.05 18.35
CA LEU A 249 -13.32 -0.27 17.12
C LEU A 249 -14.47 -0.68 16.19
N ARG A 250 -14.77 -1.99 16.11
CA ARG A 250 -15.96 -2.52 15.40
C ARG A 250 -17.25 -1.98 16.03
N TYR A 251 -17.36 -2.04 17.36
CA TYR A 251 -18.52 -1.54 18.11
C TYR A 251 -18.72 -0.04 17.93
N ILE A 252 -17.65 0.77 18.05
CA ILE A 252 -17.68 2.22 17.84
C ILE A 252 -18.08 2.54 16.38
N SER A 253 -17.49 1.87 15.40
CA SER A 253 -17.82 2.10 13.98
C SER A 253 -19.27 1.75 13.65
N PHE A 254 -19.78 0.63 14.18
CA PHE A 254 -21.14 0.19 13.94
C PHE A 254 -22.17 1.12 14.61
N THR A 255 -22.03 1.37 15.91
CA THR A 255 -22.94 2.26 16.66
C THR A 255 -22.87 3.70 16.15
N GLY A 256 -21.66 4.17 15.85
CA GLY A 256 -21.39 5.48 15.26
C GLY A 256 -22.01 5.66 13.88
N SER A 257 -21.84 4.69 12.98
CA SER A 257 -22.46 4.74 11.64
C SER A 257 -24.00 4.67 11.72
N ALA A 258 -24.57 3.87 12.63
CA ALA A 258 -26.01 3.83 12.86
C ALA A 258 -26.58 5.18 13.35
N LEU A 259 -25.87 5.84 14.27
CA LEU A 259 -26.22 7.17 14.74
C LEU A 259 -26.07 8.22 13.63
N SER A 260 -25.02 8.13 12.81
CA SER A 260 -24.79 9.00 11.65
C SER A 260 -25.92 8.88 10.61
N VAL A 261 -26.41 7.66 10.33
CA VAL A 261 -27.59 7.44 9.46
C VAL A 261 -28.82 8.17 9.99
N LEU A 262 -29.12 8.05 11.28
CA LEU A 262 -30.28 8.73 11.88
C LEU A 262 -30.20 10.27 11.70
N PHE A 263 -29.06 10.87 12.04
CA PHE A 263 -28.89 12.33 11.93
C PHE A 263 -28.79 12.82 10.48
N THR A 264 -28.19 12.07 9.56
CA THR A 264 -28.16 12.42 8.13
C THR A 264 -29.55 12.35 7.49
N ILE A 265 -30.42 11.39 7.87
CA ILE A 265 -31.83 11.37 7.42
C ILE A 265 -32.56 12.63 7.90
N LEU A 266 -32.42 13.01 9.18
CA LEU A 266 -33.04 14.22 9.72
C LEU A 266 -32.53 15.49 9.02
N ALA A 267 -31.21 15.58 8.77
CA ALA A 267 -30.60 16.69 8.04
C ALA A 267 -31.08 16.75 6.58
N LEU A 268 -31.22 15.61 5.91
CA LEU A 268 -31.70 15.51 4.53
C LEU A 268 -33.15 16.00 4.41
N ILE A 269 -34.01 15.64 5.37
CA ILE A 269 -35.39 16.15 5.47
C ILE A 269 -35.37 17.68 5.64
N ILE A 270 -34.52 18.21 6.53
CA ILE A 270 -34.39 19.67 6.75
C ILE A 270 -33.95 20.37 5.46
N TYR A 271 -32.88 19.90 4.79
CA TYR A 271 -32.41 20.49 3.53
C TYR A 271 -33.46 20.42 2.43
N ALA A 272 -34.16 19.28 2.27
CA ALA A 272 -35.25 19.15 1.30
C ALA A 272 -36.39 20.15 1.56
N ARG A 273 -36.78 20.35 2.83
CA ARG A 273 -37.80 21.35 3.20
C ARG A 273 -37.32 22.79 2.99
N ILE A 274 -36.05 23.09 3.25
CA ILE A 274 -35.47 24.42 2.94
C ILE A 274 -35.50 24.64 1.41
N GLN A 275 -35.01 23.66 0.63
CA GLN A 275 -34.95 23.75 -0.83
C GLN A 275 -36.33 23.93 -1.47
N GLN A 276 -37.35 23.24 -0.96
CA GLN A 276 -38.74 23.38 -1.41
C GLN A 276 -39.32 24.76 -1.09
N ARG A 277 -38.89 25.40 0.02
CA ARG A 277 -39.37 26.73 0.44
C ARG A 277 -38.61 27.88 -0.20
N ARG A 278 -37.31 27.70 -0.45
CA ARG A 278 -36.39 28.66 -1.05
C ARG A 278 -35.33 27.87 -1.84
N PRO A 279 -35.48 27.69 -3.16
CA PRO A 279 -34.52 26.93 -3.96
C PRO A 279 -33.18 27.68 -4.04
N ASP A 280 -32.18 27.17 -3.33
CA ASP A 280 -30.81 27.70 -3.31
C ASP A 280 -29.87 26.69 -3.98
N LYS A 281 -28.76 27.17 -4.54
CA LYS A 281 -27.70 26.30 -5.08
C LYS A 281 -26.92 25.66 -3.93
N THR A 282 -26.64 26.42 -2.87
CA THR A 282 -25.91 25.99 -1.67
C THR A 282 -26.61 24.82 -0.97
N VAL A 283 -27.92 24.97 -0.73
CA VAL A 283 -28.74 23.92 -0.10
C VAL A 283 -28.86 22.68 -0.99
N CYS A 284 -28.83 22.84 -2.31
CA CYS A 284 -28.78 21.73 -3.25
C CYS A 284 -27.43 20.98 -3.23
N VAL A 285 -26.29 21.66 -3.07
CA VAL A 285 -24.98 20.97 -2.85
C VAL A 285 -25.02 20.19 -1.53
N HIS A 286 -25.42 20.84 -0.43
CA HIS A 286 -25.56 20.18 0.88
C HIS A 286 -26.48 18.95 0.83
N LEU A 287 -27.57 19.00 0.06
CA LEU A 287 -28.50 17.88 -0.11
C LEU A 287 -27.85 16.69 -0.83
N HIS A 288 -27.10 16.92 -1.91
CA HIS A 288 -26.37 15.84 -2.60
C HIS A 288 -25.23 15.26 -1.74
N LEU A 289 -24.47 16.11 -1.04
CA LEU A 289 -23.42 15.67 -0.12
C LEU A 289 -23.99 14.83 1.05
N THR A 290 -25.08 15.29 1.67
CA THR A 290 -25.76 14.56 2.74
C THR A 290 -26.33 13.23 2.24
N GLY A 291 -26.87 13.20 1.00
CA GLY A 291 -27.35 11.97 0.36
C GLY A 291 -26.23 10.96 0.10
N ALA A 292 -25.08 11.40 -0.42
CA ALA A 292 -23.91 10.55 -0.64
C ALA A 292 -23.38 9.96 0.68
N LEU A 293 -23.30 10.78 1.75
CA LEU A 293 -22.86 10.34 3.07
C LEU A 293 -23.86 9.36 3.73
N LEU A 294 -25.17 9.58 3.55
CA LEU A 294 -26.21 8.63 3.97
C LEU A 294 -26.02 7.28 3.26
N CYS A 295 -25.81 7.28 1.94
CA CYS A 295 -25.52 6.06 1.18
C CYS A 295 -24.24 5.37 1.68
N LEU A 296 -23.19 6.12 2.01
CA LEU A 296 -21.93 5.58 2.54
C LEU A 296 -22.14 4.86 3.88
N HIS A 297 -22.73 5.53 4.87
CA HIS A 297 -22.98 4.94 6.20
C HIS A 297 -23.98 3.80 6.16
N LEU A 298 -25.02 3.89 5.33
CA LEU A 298 -26.01 2.81 5.16
C LEU A 298 -25.38 1.59 4.51
N SER A 299 -24.54 1.76 3.48
CA SER A 299 -23.83 0.65 2.82
C SER A 299 -22.85 -0.03 3.78
N PHE A 300 -22.18 0.74 4.65
CA PHE A 300 -21.27 0.20 5.66
C PHE A 300 -22.02 -0.65 6.70
N LEU A 301 -23.17 -0.17 7.16
CA LEU A 301 -24.05 -0.93 8.08
C LEU A 301 -24.61 -2.19 7.42
N LEU A 302 -25.08 -2.09 6.16
CA LEU A 302 -25.58 -3.24 5.41
C LEU A 302 -24.48 -4.29 5.19
N SER A 303 -23.27 -3.88 4.80
CA SER A 303 -22.13 -4.81 4.70
C SER A 303 -21.75 -5.43 6.06
N SER A 304 -21.78 -4.65 7.13
CA SER A 304 -21.44 -5.14 8.49
C SER A 304 -22.49 -6.10 9.03
N CYS A 305 -23.77 -5.83 8.76
CA CYS A 305 -24.91 -6.67 9.12
C CYS A 305 -24.94 -7.96 8.30
N TRP A 306 -24.71 -7.87 6.98
CA TRP A 306 -24.62 -9.03 6.08
C TRP A 306 -23.60 -10.04 6.58
N VAL A 307 -22.39 -9.58 6.93
CA VAL A 307 -21.33 -10.45 7.49
C VAL A 307 -21.67 -10.97 8.89
N LEU A 308 -22.30 -10.18 9.75
CA LEU A 308 -22.57 -10.57 11.14
C LEU A 308 -23.75 -11.55 11.29
N VAL A 309 -24.77 -11.44 10.43
CA VAL A 309 -26.06 -12.13 10.59
C VAL A 309 -26.18 -13.35 9.67
N LEU A 310 -25.47 -13.37 8.54
CA LEU A 310 -25.64 -14.37 7.47
C LEU A 310 -24.35 -15.14 7.18
N ASP A 311 -23.69 -15.62 8.24
CA ASP A 311 -22.46 -16.44 8.28
C ASP A 311 -22.55 -17.80 7.52
N VAL A 312 -23.62 -18.00 6.73
CA VAL A 312 -24.05 -19.27 6.13
C VAL A 312 -24.48 -19.11 4.66
N ALA A 313 -24.54 -17.89 4.10
CA ALA A 313 -25.02 -17.66 2.73
C ALA A 313 -23.88 -17.58 1.69
N ASP A 314 -23.84 -18.56 0.77
CA ASP A 314 -22.92 -18.65 -0.40
C ASP A 314 -23.23 -17.62 -1.52
N GLU A 315 -24.09 -16.64 -1.28
CA GLU A 315 -24.57 -15.66 -2.27
C GLU A 315 -23.56 -14.53 -2.51
N ASP A 316 -22.49 -14.84 -3.26
CA ASP A 316 -21.39 -13.93 -3.62
C ASP A 316 -21.86 -12.60 -4.25
N TRP A 317 -22.98 -12.60 -4.96
CA TRP A 317 -23.47 -11.41 -5.69
C TRP A 317 -23.96 -10.29 -4.77
N ILE A 318 -24.51 -10.61 -3.59
CA ILE A 318 -24.99 -9.59 -2.65
C ILE A 318 -23.82 -8.85 -2.02
N CYS A 319 -22.78 -9.58 -1.63
CA CYS A 319 -21.56 -8.97 -1.11
C CYS A 319 -20.86 -8.12 -2.17
N LYS A 320 -20.83 -8.58 -3.44
CA LYS A 320 -20.35 -7.76 -4.57
C LYS A 320 -21.16 -6.47 -4.74
N GLY A 321 -22.49 -6.55 -4.67
CA GLY A 321 -23.37 -5.38 -4.74
C GLY A 321 -23.17 -4.38 -3.60
N LEU A 322 -22.98 -4.87 -2.37
CA LEU A 322 -22.71 -4.02 -1.20
C LEU A 322 -21.32 -3.37 -1.26
N GLY A 323 -20.29 -4.10 -1.68
CA GLY A 323 -18.94 -3.56 -1.88
C GLY A 323 -18.89 -2.52 -3.00
N LEU A 324 -19.60 -2.77 -4.11
CA LEU A 324 -19.81 -1.80 -5.19
C LEU A 324 -20.48 -0.53 -4.67
N LEU A 325 -21.61 -0.64 -3.97
CA LEU A 325 -22.36 0.50 -3.45
C LEU A 325 -21.54 1.31 -2.45
N LEU A 326 -20.78 0.64 -1.58
CA LEU A 326 -19.91 1.29 -0.59
C LEU A 326 -18.78 2.08 -1.28
N HIS A 327 -18.10 1.48 -2.27
CA HIS A 327 -17.04 2.15 -3.04
C HIS A 327 -17.58 3.35 -3.84
N CYS A 328 -18.73 3.19 -4.51
CA CYS A 328 -19.37 4.28 -5.26
C CYS A 328 -19.79 5.44 -4.34
N SER A 329 -20.38 5.12 -3.19
CA SER A 329 -20.82 6.13 -2.21
C SER A 329 -19.63 6.87 -1.59
N LEU A 330 -18.51 6.18 -1.38
CA LEU A 330 -17.26 6.78 -0.89
C LEU A 330 -16.72 7.80 -1.90
N MET A 331 -16.55 7.40 -3.16
CA MET A 331 -16.10 8.30 -4.23
C MET A 331 -17.04 9.49 -4.44
N ALA A 332 -18.36 9.25 -4.44
CA ALA A 332 -19.36 10.31 -4.56
C ALA A 332 -19.25 11.30 -3.39
N THR A 333 -19.07 10.82 -2.17
CA THR A 333 -18.91 11.68 -0.98
C THR A 333 -17.68 12.58 -1.12
N PHE A 334 -16.53 12.05 -1.55
CA PHE A 334 -15.33 12.87 -1.81
C PHE A 334 -15.54 13.94 -2.89
N LEU A 335 -16.15 13.59 -4.02
CA LEU A 335 -16.37 14.55 -5.10
C LEU A 335 -17.41 15.62 -4.70
N TRP A 336 -18.44 15.26 -3.93
CA TRP A 336 -19.37 16.24 -3.37
C TRP A 336 -18.73 17.13 -2.30
N MET A 337 -17.80 16.61 -1.48
CA MET A 337 -16.99 17.43 -0.57
C MET A 337 -16.09 18.41 -1.35
N ALA A 338 -15.50 18.01 -2.47
CA ALA A 338 -14.71 18.90 -3.33
C ALA A 338 -15.57 19.98 -3.99
N VAL A 339 -16.77 19.61 -4.47
CA VAL A 339 -17.76 20.56 -5.01
C VAL A 339 -18.21 21.57 -3.95
N GLU A 340 -18.43 21.13 -2.72
CA GLU A 340 -18.77 22.00 -1.58
C GLU A 340 -17.62 22.99 -1.29
N GLY A 341 -16.36 22.53 -1.21
CA GLY A 341 -15.19 23.39 -1.00
C GLY A 341 -15.00 24.43 -2.11
N PHE A 342 -15.25 24.04 -3.37
CA PHE A 342 -15.25 24.97 -4.51
C PHE A 342 -16.41 25.96 -4.46
N HIS A 343 -17.60 25.52 -4.07
CA HIS A 343 -18.79 26.37 -3.93
C HIS A 343 -18.60 27.42 -2.84
N LEU A 344 -18.05 27.02 -1.68
CA LEU A 344 -17.66 27.91 -0.58
C LEU A 344 -16.68 29.01 -1.04
N TYR A 345 -15.65 28.64 -1.81
CA TYR A 345 -14.69 29.59 -2.39
C TYR A 345 -15.39 30.63 -3.29
N LEU A 346 -16.33 30.20 -4.15
CA LEU A 346 -17.09 31.13 -4.99
C LEU A 346 -17.94 32.09 -4.15
N LEU A 347 -18.64 31.60 -3.13
CA LEU A 347 -19.50 32.42 -2.27
C LEU A 347 -18.73 33.49 -1.48
N LEU A 348 -17.53 33.16 -0.95
CA LEU A 348 -16.82 33.99 0.02
C LEU A 348 -15.62 34.77 -0.53
N VAL A 349 -15.01 34.31 -1.65
CA VAL A 349 -13.80 34.94 -2.22
C VAL A 349 -14.08 35.69 -3.51
N ARG A 350 -14.94 35.16 -4.39
CA ARG A 350 -15.29 35.79 -5.68
C ARG A 350 -16.70 36.37 -5.65
N VAL A 351 -16.83 37.56 -5.07
CA VAL A 351 -18.07 38.35 -4.99
C VAL A 351 -18.81 38.30 -6.34
N PHE A 352 -20.04 37.78 -6.27
CA PHE A 352 -20.95 37.37 -7.34
C PHE A 352 -20.89 38.14 -8.67
N ASN A 353 -19.96 37.80 -9.57
CA ASN A 353 -20.04 38.20 -10.99
C ASN A 353 -19.50 37.15 -11.97
N ILE A 354 -19.80 35.86 -11.72
CA ILE A 354 -19.50 34.76 -12.66
C ILE A 354 -20.78 33.93 -12.87
N TYR A 355 -21.56 34.27 -13.89
CA TYR A 355 -22.73 33.49 -14.28
C TYR A 355 -22.31 32.31 -15.18
N ILE A 356 -22.21 31.11 -14.61
CA ILE A 356 -21.98 29.88 -15.38
C ILE A 356 -23.32 29.23 -15.72
N LYS A 357 -23.71 29.27 -17.01
CA LYS A 357 -24.92 28.62 -17.51
C LYS A 357 -24.88 27.11 -17.20
N ARG A 358 -25.95 26.59 -16.58
CA ARG A 358 -26.10 25.18 -16.11
C ARG A 358 -25.00 24.71 -15.13
N TYR A 359 -24.43 25.61 -14.32
CA TYR A 359 -23.42 25.33 -13.26
C TYR A 359 -23.63 24.01 -12.48
N MET A 360 -24.78 23.86 -11.80
CA MET A 360 -25.07 22.70 -10.95
C MET A 360 -25.09 21.38 -11.73
N LEU A 361 -25.58 21.40 -12.97
CA LEU A 361 -25.66 20.21 -13.82
C LEU A 361 -24.26 19.75 -14.26
N LYS A 362 -23.34 20.68 -14.57
CA LYS A 362 -21.95 20.33 -14.87
C LYS A 362 -21.24 19.68 -13.68
N LEU A 363 -21.41 20.23 -12.48
CA LEU A 363 -20.79 19.69 -11.26
C LEU A 363 -21.41 18.36 -10.84
N SER A 364 -22.73 18.22 -10.95
CA SER A 364 -23.44 16.96 -10.68
C SER A 364 -23.02 15.84 -11.65
N LEU A 365 -22.82 16.16 -12.94
CA LEU A 365 -22.25 15.23 -13.92
C LEU A 365 -20.83 14.77 -13.56
N VAL A 366 -19.98 15.63 -12.98
CA VAL A 366 -18.65 15.21 -12.52
C VAL A 366 -18.75 14.36 -11.25
N ALA A 367 -19.50 14.84 -10.25
CA ALA A 367 -19.56 14.23 -8.92
C ALA A 367 -20.33 12.89 -8.87
N TRP A 368 -21.30 12.66 -9.76
CA TRP A 368 -21.95 11.35 -9.93
C TRP A 368 -21.41 10.55 -11.12
N GLY A 369 -20.95 11.21 -12.18
CA GLY A 369 -20.42 10.55 -13.38
C GLY A 369 -19.09 9.85 -13.17
N LEU A 370 -18.17 10.43 -12.39
CA LEU A 370 -16.88 9.79 -12.13
C LEU A 370 -17.02 8.51 -11.26
N PRO A 371 -17.81 8.48 -10.15
CA PRO A 371 -18.06 7.25 -9.39
C PRO A 371 -18.76 6.19 -10.22
N THR A 372 -19.75 6.56 -11.04
CA THR A 372 -20.47 5.60 -11.90
C THR A 372 -19.62 5.05 -13.05
N LEU A 373 -18.71 5.85 -13.62
CA LEU A 373 -17.72 5.36 -14.57
C LEU A 373 -16.78 4.33 -13.92
N THR A 374 -16.24 4.64 -12.74
CA THR A 374 -15.40 3.70 -11.98
C THR A 374 -16.18 2.45 -11.57
N ALA A 375 -17.46 2.60 -11.18
CA ALA A 375 -18.35 1.48 -10.87
C ALA A 375 -18.44 0.49 -12.04
N VAL A 376 -18.73 0.99 -13.25
CA VAL A 376 -18.85 0.18 -14.47
C VAL A 376 -17.54 -0.56 -14.76
N LEU A 377 -16.39 0.12 -14.69
CA LEU A 377 -15.08 -0.50 -14.89
C LEU A 377 -14.83 -1.62 -13.85
N CYS A 378 -15.02 -1.36 -12.57
CA CYS A 378 -14.79 -2.36 -11.52
C CYS A 378 -15.78 -3.55 -11.59
N VAL A 379 -17.00 -3.36 -12.11
CA VAL A 379 -17.93 -4.46 -12.40
C VAL A 379 -17.43 -5.28 -13.58
N SER A 380 -16.95 -4.65 -14.67
CA SER A 380 -16.39 -5.34 -15.84
C SER A 380 -15.20 -6.24 -15.51
N PHE A 381 -14.37 -5.84 -14.54
CA PHE A 381 -13.22 -6.64 -14.07
C PHE A 381 -13.54 -7.54 -12.85
N ASN A 382 -14.79 -7.60 -12.38
CA ASN A 382 -15.25 -8.46 -11.27
C ASN A 382 -14.44 -8.26 -9.95
N VAL A 383 -14.07 -7.01 -9.66
CA VAL A 383 -13.08 -6.59 -8.64
C VAL A 383 -13.58 -6.71 -7.19
N TYR A 384 -14.90 -6.83 -6.98
CA TYR A 384 -15.50 -6.84 -5.65
C TYR A 384 -15.63 -8.26 -5.08
N GLY A 385 -15.54 -8.40 -3.76
CA GLY A 385 -15.70 -9.68 -3.06
C GLY A 385 -15.67 -9.56 -1.53
N LYS A 386 -15.54 -10.71 -0.86
CA LYS A 386 -15.33 -10.79 0.60
C LYS A 386 -13.87 -10.44 0.92
N HIS A 387 -13.64 -9.26 1.49
CA HIS A 387 -12.32 -8.84 1.96
C HIS A 387 -12.14 -9.27 3.42
N THR A 388 -11.25 -10.24 3.66
CA THR A 388 -10.98 -10.77 5.00
C THR A 388 -9.81 -10.02 5.65
N ILE A 389 -10.11 -9.20 6.65
CA ILE A 389 -9.08 -8.63 7.54
C ILE A 389 -8.77 -9.70 8.59
N GLN A 390 -7.66 -10.40 8.40
CA GLN A 390 -7.16 -11.40 9.34
C GLN A 390 -6.62 -10.70 10.60
N LEU A 391 -7.36 -10.76 11.70
CA LEU A 391 -6.88 -10.35 13.02
C LEU A 391 -6.62 -11.62 13.83
N LYS A 392 -5.35 -11.92 14.09
CA LYS A 392 -4.94 -13.17 14.71
C LYS A 392 -4.95 -13.05 16.24
N GLY A 393 -5.76 -13.86 16.90
CA GLY A 393 -5.82 -13.97 18.36
C GLY A 393 -4.66 -14.81 18.91
N ASP A 394 -4.41 -14.69 20.23
CA ASP A 394 -3.58 -15.67 20.96
C ASP A 394 -4.35 -16.95 21.28
N ASP A 395 -5.63 -16.80 21.63
CA ASP A 395 -6.54 -17.94 21.72
C ASP A 395 -6.81 -18.49 20.32
N ASN A 396 -7.10 -19.80 20.25
CA ASN A 396 -7.17 -20.61 19.03
C ASN A 396 -8.35 -20.26 18.08
N HIS A 397 -8.93 -19.07 18.21
CA HIS A 397 -9.98 -18.49 17.38
C HIS A 397 -9.46 -17.27 16.59
N ASN A 398 -9.11 -17.50 15.33
CA ASN A 398 -8.82 -16.43 14.37
C ASN A 398 -10.05 -15.53 14.18
N SER A 399 -10.02 -14.31 14.71
CA SER A 399 -11.13 -13.37 14.64
C SER A 399 -11.09 -12.59 13.32
N THR A 400 -11.48 -13.23 12.22
CA THR A 400 -11.50 -12.57 10.90
C THR A 400 -12.59 -11.50 10.84
N VAL A 401 -12.23 -10.24 10.66
CA VAL A 401 -13.20 -9.19 10.30
C VAL A 401 -13.38 -9.23 8.80
N GLN A 402 -14.46 -9.85 8.35
CA GLN A 402 -14.84 -9.85 6.94
C GLN A 402 -15.65 -8.58 6.63
N LEU A 403 -15.43 -8.00 5.45
CA LEU A 403 -16.22 -6.88 4.94
C LEU A 403 -16.40 -7.06 3.43
N CYS A 404 -17.49 -6.55 2.85
CA CYS A 404 -17.69 -6.56 1.41
C CYS A 404 -16.96 -5.35 0.79
N TRP A 405 -15.89 -5.61 0.04
CA TRP A 405 -14.99 -4.58 -0.49
C TRP A 405 -14.33 -5.02 -1.80
N ILE A 406 -13.40 -4.21 -2.32
CA ILE A 406 -12.48 -4.64 -3.38
C ILE A 406 -11.63 -5.81 -2.87
N SER A 407 -11.57 -6.88 -3.65
CA SER A 407 -10.73 -8.05 -3.40
C SER A 407 -9.30 -7.76 -3.82
N SER A 408 -8.31 -8.17 -3.03
CA SER A 408 -6.88 -7.93 -3.27
C SER A 408 -6.22 -8.99 -4.17
N GLN A 409 -7.01 -9.71 -4.97
CA GLN A 409 -6.59 -10.96 -5.60
C GLN A 409 -5.84 -10.79 -6.94
N PHE A 410 -5.90 -9.60 -7.57
CA PHE A 410 -5.16 -9.30 -8.81
C PHE A 410 -4.31 -8.02 -8.72
N PRO A 411 -3.16 -7.94 -9.41
CA PRO A 411 -2.25 -6.79 -9.34
C PRO A 411 -2.82 -5.50 -9.99
N GLN A 412 -3.78 -5.59 -10.90
CA GLN A 412 -4.44 -4.40 -11.47
C GLN A 412 -5.47 -3.80 -10.50
N ASP A 413 -6.11 -4.62 -9.67
CA ASP A 413 -7.08 -4.19 -8.66
C ASP A 413 -6.41 -3.32 -7.58
N LEU A 414 -5.15 -3.63 -7.25
CA LEU A 414 -4.34 -2.84 -6.33
C LEU A 414 -4.17 -1.39 -6.81
N LEU A 415 -3.98 -1.18 -8.12
CA LEU A 415 -3.77 0.14 -8.70
C LEU A 415 -5.08 0.95 -8.77
N ILE A 416 -6.20 0.32 -9.16
CA ILE A 416 -7.52 0.96 -9.11
C ILE A 416 -7.87 1.33 -7.67
N SER A 417 -7.74 0.37 -6.74
CA SER A 417 -7.99 0.57 -5.31
C SER A 417 -7.13 1.70 -4.74
N TYR A 418 -5.82 1.72 -5.01
CA TYR A 418 -4.93 2.79 -4.55
C TYR A 418 -5.34 4.17 -5.08
N ILE A 419 -5.70 4.27 -6.37
CA ILE A 419 -6.12 5.54 -6.96
C ILE A 419 -7.44 6.03 -6.34
N THR A 420 -8.44 5.17 -6.18
CA THR A 420 -9.79 5.58 -5.75
C THR A 420 -9.93 5.72 -4.24
N THR A 421 -9.17 4.95 -3.44
CA THR A 421 -9.31 4.87 -1.97
C THR A 421 -8.22 5.63 -1.21
N ALA A 422 -7.07 5.91 -1.84
CA ALA A 422 -5.98 6.70 -1.21
C ALA A 422 -5.68 8.00 -1.97
N ALA A 423 -5.33 7.93 -3.25
CA ALA A 423 -4.84 9.10 -3.99
C ALA A 423 -5.92 10.17 -4.23
N LEU A 424 -7.10 9.78 -4.70
CA LEU A 424 -8.23 10.70 -4.91
C LEU A 424 -8.72 11.35 -3.61
N PRO A 425 -8.95 10.61 -2.50
CA PRO A 425 -9.26 11.18 -1.19
C PRO A 425 -8.21 12.18 -0.69
N PHE A 426 -6.92 11.84 -0.79
CA PHE A 426 -5.82 12.72 -0.39
C PHE A 426 -5.85 14.05 -1.18
N LEU A 427 -6.01 13.97 -2.50
CA LEU A 427 -6.11 15.15 -3.36
C LEU A 427 -7.32 16.03 -3.02
N VAL A 428 -8.48 15.42 -2.76
CA VAL A 428 -9.71 16.12 -2.36
C VAL A 428 -9.56 16.82 -1.01
N VAL A 429 -9.00 16.13 -0.01
CA VAL A 429 -8.73 16.72 1.32
C VAL A 429 -7.77 17.91 1.19
N LEU A 430 -6.66 17.75 0.45
CA LEU A 430 -5.67 18.81 0.23
C LEU A 430 -6.32 20.03 -0.45
N PHE A 431 -7.13 19.81 -1.48
CA PHE A 431 -7.87 20.87 -2.17
C PHE A 431 -8.83 21.60 -1.22
N ASN A 432 -9.62 20.87 -0.42
CA ASN A 432 -10.55 21.45 0.54
C ASN A 432 -9.84 22.22 1.66
N PHE A 433 -8.72 21.70 2.16
CA PHE A 433 -7.87 22.39 3.12
C PHE A 433 -7.38 23.74 2.56
N CYS A 434 -6.87 23.77 1.32
CA CYS A 434 -6.49 25.01 0.65
C CYS A 434 -7.66 25.98 0.51
N MET A 435 -8.87 25.51 0.16
CA MET A 435 -10.06 26.37 0.06
C MET A 435 -10.47 26.96 1.41
N VAL A 436 -10.45 26.19 2.49
CA VAL A 436 -10.70 26.67 3.87
C VAL A 436 -9.66 27.73 4.26
N CYS A 437 -8.37 27.48 4.01
CA CYS A 437 -7.31 28.45 4.30
C CYS A 437 -7.52 29.78 3.55
N LEU A 438 -7.90 29.74 2.27
CA LEU A 438 -8.19 30.95 1.47
C LEU A 438 -9.40 31.73 2.03
N VAL A 439 -10.45 31.03 2.44
CA VAL A 439 -11.64 31.62 3.05
C VAL A 439 -11.31 32.26 4.40
N VAL A 440 -10.61 31.55 5.28
CA VAL A 440 -10.16 32.07 6.59
C VAL A 440 -9.27 33.29 6.40
N PHE A 441 -8.30 33.25 5.49
CA PHE A 441 -7.44 34.40 5.18
C PHE A 441 -8.24 35.62 4.73
N LYS A 442 -9.24 35.44 3.86
CA LYS A 442 -10.12 36.52 3.38
C LYS A 442 -11.02 37.06 4.48
N MET A 443 -11.61 36.20 5.33
CA MET A 443 -12.42 36.62 6.48
C MET A 443 -11.59 37.40 7.50
N CYS A 444 -10.38 36.94 7.82
CA CYS A 444 -9.43 37.67 8.67
C CYS A 444 -9.01 39.02 8.06
N GLY A 445 -8.78 39.07 6.74
CA GLY A 445 -8.47 40.31 6.02
C GLY A 445 -9.62 41.33 6.04
N LEU A 446 -10.86 40.88 5.83
CA LEU A 446 -12.06 41.72 5.96
C LEU A 446 -12.22 42.24 7.39
N ARG A 447 -12.08 41.37 8.39
CA ARG A 447 -12.18 41.75 9.82
C ARG A 447 -11.11 42.78 10.22
N LYS A 448 -9.87 42.67 9.72
CA LYS A 448 -8.83 43.69 9.93
C LYS A 448 -9.22 45.06 9.37
N ARG A 449 -9.88 45.10 8.20
CA ARG A 449 -10.37 46.36 7.59
C ARG A 449 -11.53 46.98 8.36
N THR A 450 -12.53 46.19 8.74
CA THR A 450 -13.69 46.69 9.51
C THR A 450 -13.31 47.18 10.91
N ARG A 451 -12.24 46.63 11.51
CA ARG A 451 -11.79 47.02 12.86
C ARG A 451 -10.87 48.25 12.89
N GLY A 452 -10.57 48.85 11.74
CA GLY A 452 -9.72 50.04 11.62
C GLY A 452 -10.42 51.40 11.80
N GLY A 453 -11.72 51.41 12.14
CA GLY A 453 -12.55 52.63 12.13
C GLY A 453 -13.31 52.94 13.43
N GLY A 454 -12.94 52.35 14.58
CA GLY A 454 -13.67 52.55 15.84
C GLY A 454 -12.77 52.53 17.07
N SER A 455 -12.45 53.71 17.58
CA SER A 455 -11.78 53.89 18.87
C SER A 455 -12.76 54.47 19.89
N SER A 456 -13.10 53.69 20.93
CA SER A 456 -13.12 54.17 22.32
C SER A 456 -13.44 53.06 23.34
N SER A 457 -12.80 53.20 24.51
CA SER A 457 -13.18 52.71 25.85
C SER A 457 -14.32 51.68 26.01
N GLY A 458 -13.97 50.46 26.46
CA GLY A 458 -14.96 49.45 26.89
C GLY A 458 -14.39 48.19 27.57
N TRP A 459 -13.22 48.28 28.21
CA TRP A 459 -12.36 47.11 28.50
C TRP A 459 -13.02 46.03 29.37
N LYS A 460 -13.96 46.38 30.26
CA LYS A 460 -14.55 45.47 31.27
C LYS A 460 -15.84 44.74 30.83
N LYS A 461 -16.49 45.15 29.73
CA LYS A 461 -17.66 44.45 29.13
C LYS A 461 -17.28 43.62 27.89
N MET A 462 -16.01 43.63 27.51
CA MET A 462 -15.50 43.04 26.28
C MET A 462 -15.36 41.50 26.32
N ASN A 463 -15.28 40.88 27.49
CA ASN A 463 -14.81 39.48 27.58
C ASN A 463 -15.84 38.46 27.07
N ASP A 464 -17.08 38.47 27.59
CA ASP A 464 -18.14 37.56 27.15
C ASP A 464 -18.55 37.80 25.69
N ASP A 465 -18.75 39.06 25.29
CA ASP A 465 -19.14 39.40 23.92
C ASP A 465 -18.08 39.02 22.88
N ASN A 466 -16.80 39.05 23.24
CA ASN A 466 -15.71 38.62 22.35
C ASN A 466 -15.52 37.10 22.39
N TRP A 467 -15.62 36.47 23.57
CA TRP A 467 -15.55 35.01 23.72
C TRP A 467 -16.70 34.32 22.98
N ALA A 468 -17.94 34.80 23.11
CA ALA A 468 -19.10 34.27 22.40
C ALA A 468 -19.00 34.46 20.87
N ARG A 469 -18.34 35.53 20.40
CA ARG A 469 -18.04 35.72 18.96
C ARG A 469 -16.96 34.75 18.48
N LEU A 470 -15.87 34.59 19.22
CA LEU A 470 -14.81 33.63 18.93
C LEU A 470 -15.33 32.18 18.94
N TRP A 471 -16.20 31.82 19.88
CA TRP A 471 -16.89 30.52 19.89
C TRP A 471 -17.83 30.33 18.71
N ARG A 472 -18.57 31.36 18.31
CA ARG A 472 -19.46 31.29 17.14
C ARG A 472 -18.67 31.16 15.84
N ASP A 473 -17.60 31.92 15.68
CA ASP A 473 -16.69 31.83 14.54
C ASP A 473 -16.00 30.46 14.51
N GLY A 474 -15.45 30.00 15.63
CA GLY A 474 -14.78 28.72 15.79
C GLY A 474 -15.71 27.53 15.55
N SER A 475 -16.94 27.57 16.08
CA SER A 475 -17.98 26.57 15.82
C SER A 475 -18.43 26.55 14.36
N THR A 476 -18.50 27.72 13.71
CA THR A 476 -18.80 27.84 12.27
C THR A 476 -17.67 27.22 11.44
N LEU A 477 -16.41 27.53 11.77
CA LEU A 477 -15.23 26.98 11.09
C LEU A 477 -15.07 25.47 11.33
N LEU A 478 -15.35 25.00 12.55
CA LEU A 478 -15.33 23.58 12.89
C LEU A 478 -16.44 22.82 12.13
N GLY A 479 -17.67 23.34 12.13
CA GLY A 479 -18.78 22.78 11.36
C GLY A 479 -18.47 22.70 9.86
N LEU A 480 -17.98 23.80 9.27
CA LEU A 480 -17.52 23.84 7.88
C LEU A 480 -16.41 22.81 7.62
N SER A 481 -15.43 22.70 8.51
CA SER A 481 -14.31 21.76 8.34
C SER A 481 -14.76 20.30 8.44
N CYS A 482 -15.69 19.97 9.34
CA CYS A 482 -16.30 18.64 9.44
C CYS A 482 -17.12 18.30 8.18
N VAL A 483 -17.87 19.27 7.62
CA VAL A 483 -18.61 19.11 6.35
C VAL A 483 -17.66 18.92 5.16
N LEU A 484 -16.50 19.58 5.17
CA LEU A 484 -15.50 19.54 4.09
C LEU A 484 -14.50 18.38 4.18
N GLY A 485 -14.64 17.50 5.17
CA GLY A 485 -13.86 16.25 5.25
C GLY A 485 -12.62 16.27 6.15
N LEU A 486 -12.56 17.14 7.17
CA LEU A 486 -11.48 17.11 8.16
C LEU A 486 -11.26 15.72 8.82
N PRO A 487 -12.30 14.90 9.13
CA PRO A 487 -12.10 13.52 9.57
C PRO A 487 -11.25 12.70 8.58
N TRP A 488 -11.52 12.83 7.28
CA TRP A 488 -10.80 12.10 6.23
C TRP A 488 -9.34 12.54 6.08
N GLY A 489 -9.00 13.78 6.42
CA GLY A 489 -7.60 14.23 6.49
C GLY A 489 -6.78 13.56 7.58
N LEU A 490 -7.43 13.03 8.63
CA LEU A 490 -6.79 12.24 9.68
C LEU A 490 -6.59 10.77 9.27
N SER A 491 -7.10 10.34 8.11
CA SER A 491 -6.87 8.99 7.57
C SER A 491 -5.37 8.68 7.40
N GLY A 492 -4.53 9.68 7.08
CA GLY A 492 -3.08 9.51 7.03
C GLY A 492 -2.44 9.08 8.36
N LEU A 493 -3.05 9.45 9.50
CA LEU A 493 -2.56 9.06 10.83
C LEU A 493 -2.88 7.60 11.18
N THR A 494 -3.83 6.97 10.48
CA THR A 494 -4.21 5.57 10.75
C THR A 494 -3.09 4.58 10.43
N TYR A 495 -2.20 4.93 9.49
CA TYR A 495 -1.00 4.17 9.14
C TYR A 495 0.16 4.36 10.13
N VAL A 496 0.09 5.35 11.02
CA VAL A 496 1.20 5.79 11.86
C VAL A 496 0.92 5.59 13.36
N SER A 497 -0.35 5.62 13.79
CA SER A 497 -0.69 5.57 15.22
C SER A 497 -2.06 4.98 15.49
N LEU A 498 -2.14 4.13 16.52
CA LEU A 498 -3.40 3.63 17.09
C LEU A 498 -4.34 4.76 17.51
N LEU A 499 -3.81 5.85 18.07
CA LEU A 499 -4.59 7.05 18.38
C LEU A 499 -5.20 7.68 17.12
N GLY A 500 -4.46 7.66 16.00
CA GLY A 500 -4.95 8.10 14.69
C GLY A 500 -6.14 7.26 14.21
N ILE A 501 -6.09 5.94 14.40
CA ILE A 501 -7.19 5.02 14.09
C ILE A 501 -8.45 5.37 14.91
N TYR A 502 -8.33 5.51 16.24
CA TYR A 502 -9.47 5.87 17.09
C TYR A 502 -10.04 7.26 16.75
N LEU A 503 -9.19 8.28 16.57
CA LEU A 503 -9.62 9.64 16.23
C LEU A 503 -10.35 9.68 14.88
N PHE A 504 -9.80 9.01 13.86
CA PHE A 504 -10.45 8.88 12.55
C PHE A 504 -11.84 8.23 12.68
N THR A 505 -11.93 7.06 13.35
CA THR A 505 -13.18 6.32 13.51
C THR A 505 -14.24 7.12 14.26
N VAL A 506 -13.88 7.80 15.36
CA VAL A 506 -14.82 8.62 16.14
C VAL A 506 -15.27 9.84 15.34
N LEU A 507 -14.37 10.56 14.68
CA LEU A 507 -14.72 11.77 13.93
C LEU A 507 -15.55 11.47 12.67
N ASN A 508 -15.28 10.35 11.99
CA ASN A 508 -16.09 9.87 10.88
C ASN A 508 -17.49 9.44 11.36
N SER A 509 -17.58 8.76 12.51
CA SER A 509 -18.85 8.40 13.15
C SER A 509 -19.72 9.61 13.54
N LEU A 510 -19.08 10.72 13.94
CA LEU A 510 -19.76 11.97 14.30
C LEU A 510 -20.11 12.86 13.10
N GLN A 511 -19.67 12.52 11.88
CA GLN A 511 -19.82 13.37 10.69
C GLN A 511 -21.29 13.72 10.39
N GLY A 512 -22.22 12.75 10.52
CA GLY A 512 -23.65 12.99 10.35
C GLY A 512 -24.26 13.94 11.40
N ILE A 513 -23.75 13.93 12.64
CA ILE A 513 -24.19 14.83 13.71
C ILE A 513 -23.79 16.27 13.38
N PHE A 514 -22.55 16.48 12.91
CA PHE A 514 -22.08 17.82 12.52
C PHE A 514 -22.91 18.40 11.36
N ILE A 515 -23.27 17.58 10.36
CA ILE A 515 -24.15 18.00 9.25
C ILE A 515 -25.56 18.36 9.76
N PHE A 516 -26.11 17.59 10.70
CA PHE A 516 -27.40 17.90 11.31
C PHE A 516 -27.39 19.21 12.10
N LEU A 517 -26.38 19.42 12.95
CA LEU A 517 -26.21 20.68 13.70
C LEU A 517 -26.04 21.89 12.76
N TRP A 518 -25.32 21.72 11.64
CA TRP A 518 -25.22 22.74 10.60
C TRP A 518 -26.57 23.05 9.94
N SER A 519 -27.37 22.02 9.62
CA SER A 519 -28.72 22.18 9.05
C SER A 519 -29.67 22.94 9.99
N LEU A 520 -29.56 22.70 11.31
CA LEU A 520 -30.29 23.45 12.34
C LEU A 520 -29.82 24.91 12.42
N ALA A 521 -28.52 25.17 12.38
CA ALA A 521 -27.97 26.53 12.41
C ALA A 521 -28.46 27.36 11.20
N LEU A 522 -28.46 26.78 9.99
CA LEU A 522 -29.02 27.39 8.79
C LEU A 522 -30.53 27.65 8.91
N THR A 523 -31.28 26.70 9.48
CA THR A 523 -32.72 26.85 9.73
C THR A 523 -33.02 27.99 10.71
N CYS A 524 -32.28 28.05 11.82
CA CYS A 524 -32.40 29.12 12.82
C CYS A 524 -32.08 30.50 12.24
N LYS A 525 -31.01 30.61 11.43
CA LYS A 525 -30.66 31.85 10.72
C LYS A 525 -31.80 32.31 9.79
N SER A 526 -32.30 31.42 8.95
CA SER A 526 -33.42 31.70 8.03
C SER A 526 -34.71 32.13 8.76
N ARG A 527 -35.00 31.52 9.92
CA ARG A 527 -36.14 31.91 10.78
C ARG A 527 -35.93 33.29 11.42
N ALA A 528 -34.71 33.60 11.88
CA ALA A 528 -34.39 34.91 12.44
C ALA A 528 -34.54 36.04 11.41
N GLU A 529 -34.04 35.83 10.18
CA GLU A 529 -34.20 36.76 9.05
C GLU A 529 -35.67 36.94 8.64
N LYS A 530 -36.48 35.87 8.66
CA LYS A 530 -37.92 35.98 8.39
C LYS A 530 -38.63 36.79 9.49
N ASN A 531 -38.29 36.57 10.75
CA ASN A 531 -38.90 37.28 11.88
C ASN A 531 -38.51 38.77 11.91
N SER A 532 -37.26 39.12 11.61
CA SER A 532 -36.83 40.53 11.52
C SER A 532 -37.47 41.24 10.33
N SER A 533 -37.59 40.58 9.17
CA SER A 533 -38.34 41.09 8.02
C SER A 533 -39.81 41.36 8.38
N LEU A 534 -40.50 40.41 9.02
CA LEU A 534 -41.90 40.60 9.45
C LEU A 534 -42.05 41.79 10.40
N ARG A 535 -41.15 41.91 11.38
CA ARG A 535 -41.13 43.00 12.36
C ARG A 535 -40.88 44.37 11.71
N ASN A 536 -39.99 44.43 10.72
CA ASN A 536 -39.74 45.67 9.98
C ASN A 536 -40.98 46.07 9.15
N THR A 537 -41.65 45.12 8.50
CA THR A 537 -42.89 45.39 7.75
C THR A 537 -44.04 45.83 8.67
N SER A 538 -44.18 45.27 9.88
CA SER A 538 -45.19 45.74 10.84
C SER A 538 -44.86 47.12 11.42
N SER A 539 -43.59 47.42 11.71
CA SER A 539 -43.16 48.78 12.10
C SER A 539 -43.40 49.81 11.00
N GLN A 540 -43.14 49.48 9.73
CA GLN A 540 -43.46 50.36 8.60
C GLN A 540 -44.96 50.62 8.48
N LYS A 541 -45.81 49.59 8.58
CA LYS A 541 -47.28 49.76 8.56
C LYS A 541 -47.78 50.65 9.71
N LEU A 542 -47.23 50.50 10.92
CA LEU A 542 -47.56 51.35 12.07
C LEU A 542 -47.19 52.82 11.83
N MET A 543 -46.02 53.09 11.26
CA MET A 543 -45.62 54.47 10.90
C MET A 543 -46.53 55.06 9.81
N THR A 544 -46.97 54.28 8.82
CA THR A 544 -47.88 54.77 7.77
C THR A 544 -49.26 55.15 8.32
N ILE A 545 -49.79 54.38 9.29
CA ILE A 545 -51.08 54.69 9.94
C ILE A 545 -50.97 55.96 10.81
N SER A 546 -49.83 56.15 11.48
CA SER A 546 -49.56 57.34 12.30
C SER A 546 -49.32 58.64 11.49
N SER A 547 -49.21 58.56 10.16
CA SER A 547 -48.95 59.72 9.28
C SER A 547 -50.16 60.12 8.44
N ASN A 548 -51.28 59.39 8.55
CA ASN A 548 -52.54 59.63 7.84
C ASN A 548 -53.70 60.04 8.78
N ASN A 549 -53.39 60.26 10.06
CA ASN A 549 -54.22 60.96 11.06
C ASN A 549 -53.48 62.23 11.48
#